data_AF-A0A1Q3U304-F1
#
_entry.id   AF-A0A1Q3U304-F1
#
_cell.length_a   1.000
_cell.length_b   1.000
_cell.length_c   1.000
_cell.angle_alpha   90.00
_cell.angle_beta   90.00
_cell.angle_gamma   90.00
#
_symmetry.space_group_name_H-M   'P 1'
#
loop_
_entity.id
_entity.type
_entity.pdbx_description
1 polymer ?
#
loop_
_entity_poly.entity_id
_entity_poly.type
_entity_poly.pdbx_seq_one_letter_code
_entity_poly.pdbx_strand_id
1 'polypeptide(L)'
;MSASFSKKDLNLIEDLASVFFTEKETAIFMKIPWQIFEREIKNENSEIHLHYYSGWRQSEYALRKLILNSAKAGSTPAQNTMMDIQKKAYSNRLR
;
A
#
# COMPACT_ATOMS: atom_id res chain seq x y z
N MET A 1 0.56 -4.75 -25.89
CA MET A 1 1.76 -3.91 -25.61
C MET A 1 1.81 -3.69 -24.11
N SER A 2 2.82 -4.25 -23.43
CA SER A 2 3.15 -3.81 -22.07
C SER A 2 3.65 -2.37 -22.16
N ALA A 3 3.08 -1.47 -21.39
CA ALA A 3 3.60 -0.11 -21.29
C ALA A 3 4.90 -0.19 -20.50
N SER A 4 6.02 0.23 -21.09
CA SER A 4 7.28 0.40 -20.35
C SER A 4 7.22 1.74 -19.63
N PHE A 5 7.30 1.71 -18.30
CA PHE A 5 7.30 2.90 -17.47
C PHE A 5 8.74 3.32 -17.15
N SER A 6 8.98 4.63 -17.04
CA SER A 6 10.31 5.07 -16.63
C SER A 6 10.54 4.74 -15.15
N LYS A 7 11.80 4.52 -14.76
CA LYS A 7 12.15 4.33 -13.34
C LYS A 7 11.64 5.47 -12.46
N LYS A 8 11.60 6.70 -12.98
CA LYS A 8 11.07 7.86 -12.26
C LYS A 8 9.57 7.75 -12.01
N ASP A 9 8.81 7.26 -12.99
CA ASP A 9 7.37 7.06 -12.85
C ASP A 9 7.06 5.95 -11.86
N LEU A 10 7.84 4.87 -11.90
CA LEU A 10 7.72 3.75 -10.97
C LEU A 10 8.02 4.16 -9.52
N ASN A 11 9.08 4.93 -9.30
CA ASN A 11 9.39 5.49 -7.99
C ASN A 11 8.27 6.41 -7.49
N LEU A 12 7.71 7.25 -8.37
CA LEU A 12 6.60 8.13 -8.00
C LEU A 12 5.32 7.34 -7.65
N ILE A 13 5.03 6.25 -8.35
CA ILE A 13 3.94 5.34 -7.99
C ILE A 13 4.15 4.74 -6.60
N GLU A 14 5.38 4.30 -6.29
CA GLU A 14 5.74 3.80 -4.97
C GLU A 14 5.59 4.87 -3.89
N ASP A 15 6.04 6.10 -4.14
CA ASP A 15 5.90 7.23 -3.23
C ASP A 15 4.42 7.56 -2.96
N LEU A 16 3.57 7.59 -3.99
CA LEU A 16 2.13 7.82 -3.85
C LEU A 16 1.45 6.71 -3.04
N ALA A 17 1.78 5.45 -3.34
CA ALA A 17 1.25 4.32 -2.59
C ALA A 17 1.71 4.33 -1.13
N SER A 18 2.93 4.81 -0.85
CA SER A 18 3.48 4.95 0.50
C SER A 18 2.68 5.94 1.38
N VAL A 19 1.99 6.90 0.76
CA VAL A 19 1.08 7.83 1.45
C VAL A 19 -0.40 7.44 1.30
N PHE A 20 -0.65 6.16 1.00
CA PHE A 20 -1.97 5.55 0.92
C PHE A 20 -2.90 6.10 -0.16
N PHE A 21 -2.35 6.62 -1.27
CA PHE A 21 -3.17 6.87 -2.46
C PHE A 21 -3.75 5.55 -2.99
N THR A 22 -5.02 5.56 -3.36
CA THR A 22 -5.64 4.43 -4.04
C THR A 22 -5.07 4.23 -5.44
N GLU A 23 -5.27 3.04 -6.02
CA GLU A 23 -4.86 2.73 -7.40
C GLU A 23 -5.44 3.75 -8.40
N LYS A 24 -6.70 4.16 -8.21
CA LYS A 24 -7.38 5.14 -9.07
C LYS A 24 -6.81 6.55 -8.91
N GLU A 25 -6.58 7.00 -7.68
CA GLU A 25 -5.96 8.30 -7.42
C GLU A 25 -4.54 8.35 -7.98
N THR A 26 -3.79 7.26 -7.84
CA THR A 26 -2.46 7.11 -8.43
C THR A 26 -2.51 7.21 -9.95
N ALA A 27 -3.43 6.51 -10.61
CA ALA A 27 -3.61 6.61 -12.06
C ALA A 27 -3.95 8.04 -12.51
N ILE A 28 -4.84 8.74 -11.79
CA ILE A 28 -5.20 10.13 -12.06
C ILE A 28 -3.98 11.04 -11.90
N PHE A 29 -3.22 10.90 -10.81
CA PHE A 29 -2.03 11.71 -10.53
C PHE A 29 -0.95 11.50 -11.60
N MET A 30 -0.71 10.25 -11.99
CA MET A 30 0.23 9.86 -13.03
C MET A 30 -0.27 10.21 -14.45
N LYS A 31 -1.52 10.67 -14.60
CA LYS A 31 -2.18 10.93 -15.88
C LYS A 31 -2.17 9.69 -16.80
N ILE A 32 -2.26 8.50 -16.22
CA ILE A 32 -2.36 7.24 -16.94
C ILE A 32 -3.85 6.89 -17.07
N PRO A 33 -4.37 6.57 -18.27
CA PRO A 33 -5.73 6.08 -18.42
C PRO A 33 -6.01 4.89 -17.50
N TRP A 34 -7.11 4.95 -16.74
CA TRP A 34 -7.43 3.94 -15.72
C TRP A 34 -7.39 2.51 -16.28
N GLN A 35 -7.90 2.29 -17.49
CA GLN A 35 -7.93 0.97 -18.14
C GLN A 35 -6.52 0.39 -18.35
N ILE A 36 -5.51 1.23 -18.55
CA ILE A 36 -4.11 0.81 -18.68
C ILE A 36 -3.57 0.48 -17.29
N PHE A 37 -3.74 1.39 -16.32
CA PHE A 37 -3.24 1.19 -14.96
C PHE A 37 -3.87 -0.04 -14.30
N GLU A 38 -5.19 -0.22 -14.44
CA GLU A 38 -5.95 -1.36 -13.92
C GLU A 38 -5.44 -2.70 -14.44
N ARG A 39 -5.03 -2.76 -15.72
CA ARG A 39 -4.47 -3.98 -16.29
C ARG A 39 -3.10 -4.29 -15.70
N GLU A 40 -2.24 -3.28 -15.60
CA GLU A 40 -0.88 -3.47 -15.06
C GLU A 40 -0.94 -3.80 -13.56
N ILE A 41 -1.73 -3.08 -12.76
CA ILE A 41 -1.82 -3.31 -11.30
C ILE A 41 -2.40 -4.69 -10.95
N LYS A 42 -3.24 -5.28 -11.81
CA LYS A 42 -3.75 -6.65 -11.65
C LYS A 42 -2.75 -7.73 -12.07
N ASN A 43 -1.71 -7.38 -12.80
CA ASN A 43 -0.64 -8.31 -13.17
C ASN A 43 0.47 -8.26 -12.11
N GLU A 44 0.57 -9.31 -11.29
CA GLU A 44 1.55 -9.41 -10.19
C GLU A 44 3.02 -9.30 -10.65
N ASN A 45 3.29 -9.55 -11.93
CA ASN A 45 4.62 -9.43 -12.52
C ASN A 45 4.89 -8.06 -13.16
N SER A 46 3.92 -7.13 -13.15
CA SER A 46 4.13 -5.80 -13.71
C SER A 46 4.94 -4.92 -12.76
N GLU A 47 5.73 -4.01 -13.32
CA GLU A 47 6.49 -3.05 -12.51
C GLU A 47 5.55 -2.13 -11.71
N ILE A 48 4.40 -1.74 -12.27
CA ILE A 48 3.37 -0.96 -11.55
C ILE A 48 2.89 -1.72 -10.32
N HIS A 49 2.57 -3.00 -10.45
CA HIS A 49 2.13 -3.82 -9.33
C HIS A 49 3.20 -3.88 -8.24
N LEU A 50 4.42 -4.23 -8.63
CA LEU A 50 5.52 -4.39 -7.69
C LEU A 50 5.81 -3.09 -6.93
N HIS A 51 5.90 -1.95 -7.63
CA HIS A 51 6.18 -0.65 -7.00
C HIS A 51 5.02 -0.13 -6.15
N TYR A 52 3.78 -0.20 -6.64
CA TYR A 52 2.61 0.26 -5.89
C TYR A 52 2.44 -0.54 -4.59
N TYR A 53 2.45 -1.88 -4.68
CA TYR A 53 2.27 -2.71 -3.49
C TYR A 53 3.51 -2.71 -2.59
N SER A 54 4.72 -2.50 -3.12
CA SER A 54 5.92 -2.25 -2.29
C SER A 54 5.71 -1.04 -1.39
N GLY A 55 5.40 0.12 -1.97
CA GLY A 55 5.20 1.37 -1.22
C GLY A 55 4.10 1.26 -0.18
N TRP A 56 2.94 0.71 -0.58
CA TRP A 56 1.82 0.50 0.34
C TRP A 56 2.18 -0.39 1.52
N ARG A 57 2.82 -1.55 1.26
CA ARG A 57 3.16 -2.53 2.30
C ARG A 57 4.26 -2.03 3.23
N GLN A 58 5.25 -1.32 2.70
CA GLN A 58 6.31 -0.72 3.52
C GLN A 58 5.73 0.31 4.50
N SER A 59 4.86 1.21 4.02
CA SER A 59 4.21 2.20 4.88
C SER A 59 3.23 1.58 5.87
N GLU A 60 2.46 0.57 5.45
CA GLU A 60 1.60 -0.20 6.35
C GLU A 60 2.41 -0.85 7.48
N TYR A 61 3.55 -1.46 7.16
CA TYR A 61 4.45 -2.02 8.16
C TYR A 61 4.99 -0.95 9.12
N ALA A 62 5.47 0.18 8.59
CA ALA A 62 6.00 1.28 9.40
C ALA A 62 4.93 1.83 10.35
N LEU A 63 3.71 2.07 9.86
CA LEU A 63 2.59 2.53 10.66
C LEU A 63 2.23 1.54 11.78
N ARG A 64 2.12 0.25 11.45
CA ARG A 64 1.81 -0.79 12.45
C ARG A 64 2.90 -0.89 13.51
N LYS A 65 4.17 -0.73 13.13
CA LYS A 65 5.30 -0.73 14.07
C LYS A 65 5.25 0.46 15.02
N LEU A 66 4.90 1.66 14.51
CA LEU A 66 4.70 2.85 15.34
C LEU A 66 3.55 2.66 16.33
N ILE A 67 2.40 2.14 15.87
CA ILE A 67 1.25 1.84 16.73
C ILE A 67 1.64 0.84 17.82
N LEU A 68 2.35 -0.23 17.47
CA LEU A 68 2.82 -1.23 18.43
C LEU A 68 3.73 -0.61 19.51
N ASN A 69 4.67 0.24 19.10
CA ASN A 69 5.58 0.90 20.04
C ASN A 69 4.82 1.85 20.98
N SER A 70 3.88 2.63 20.46
CA SER A 70 3.01 3.50 21.27
C SER A 70 2.13 2.71 22.24
N ALA A 71 1.60 1.57 21.80
CA ALA A 71 0.82 0.67 22.65
C ALA A 71 1.65 0.10 23.82
N LYS A 72 2.90 -0.30 23.54
CA LYS A 72 3.87 -0.75 24.55
C LYS A 72 4.28 0.36 25.51
N ALA A 73 4.30 1.61 25.05
CA ALA A 73 4.55 2.78 25.89
C ALA A 73 3.33 3.20 26.75
N GLY A 74 2.22 2.46 26.69
CA GLY A 74 1.05 2.69 27.54
C GLY A 74 -0.04 3.57 26.91
N SER A 75 0.02 3.88 25.62
CA SER A 75 -1.06 4.62 24.94
C SER A 75 -2.30 3.74 24.77
N THR A 76 -3.34 3.97 25.57
CA THR A 76 -4.62 3.25 25.48
C THR A 76 -5.24 3.29 24.07
N PRO A 77 -5.28 4.44 23.36
CA PRO A 77 -5.76 4.48 21.97
C PRO A 77 -4.98 3.54 21.03
N ALA A 78 -3.64 3.49 21.17
CA ALA A 78 -2.79 2.62 20.36
C ALA A 78 -2.98 1.14 20.73
N GLN A 79 -3.20 0.81 22.00
CA GLN A 79 -3.52 -0.56 22.44
C GLN A 79 -4.83 -1.06 21.81
N ASN A 80 -5.88 -0.23 21.85
CA ASN A 80 -7.17 -0.55 21.20
C ASN A 80 -6.98 -0.75 19.69
N THR A 81 -6.23 0.14 19.04
CA THR A 81 -5.96 0.04 17.60
C THR A 81 -5.18 -1.25 17.28
N MET A 82 -4.19 -1.62 18.09
CA MET A 82 -3.41 -2.85 17.91
C MET A 82 -4.28 -4.10 18.10
N MET A 83 -5.21 -4.10 19.05
CA MET A 83 -6.18 -5.19 19.21
C MET A 83 -7.05 -5.36 17.97
N ASP A 84 -7.53 -4.27 17.39
CA ASP A 84 -8.35 -4.33 16.17
C ASP A 84 -7.55 -4.84 14.95
N ILE A 85 -6.28 -4.43 14.84
CA ILE A 85 -5.36 -4.97 13.82
C ILE A 85 -5.18 -6.49 14.00
N GLN A 86 -5.00 -6.97 15.23
CA GLN A 86 -4.84 -8.40 15.53
C GLN A 86 -6.12 -9.19 15.22
N LYS A 87 -7.30 -8.68 15.61
CA LYS A 87 -8.59 -9.30 15.29
C LYS A 87 -8.81 -9.45 13.79
N LYS A 88 -8.52 -8.39 13.01
CA LYS A 88 -8.60 -8.44 11.54
C LYS A 88 -7.63 -9.47 10.95
N ALA A 89 -6.39 -9.51 11.44
CA ALA A 89 -5.40 -10.48 10.97
C ALA A 89 -5.81 -11.93 11.28
N TYR A 90 -6.41 -12.18 12.44
CA TYR A 90 -6.94 -13.49 12.81
C TYR A 90 -8.09 -13.92 11.89
N SER A 91 -9.06 -13.03 11.65
CA SER A 91 -10.19 -13.28 10.74
C SER A 91 -9.74 -13.67 9.33
N ASN A 92 -8.72 -12.99 8.80
CA ASN A 92 -8.18 -13.28 7.46
C ASN A 92 -7.45 -14.63 7.36
N ARG A 93 -6.99 -15.21 8.47
CA ARG A 93 -6.32 -16.54 8.47
C ARG A 93 -7.31 -17.71 8.48
N LEU A 94 -8.58 -17.46 8.80
CA LEU A 94 -9.63 -18.47 8.87
C LEU A 94 -10.46 -18.55 7.59
N ARG A 95 -10.14 -17.74 6.58
CA ARG A 95 -10.72 -17.76 5.23
C ARG A 95 -9.76 -18.45 4.29
#